data_AF-A0A367A5A9-F1
#
_entry.id   AF-A0A367A5A9-F1
#
_cell.length_a   1.000
_cell.length_b   1.000
_cell.length_c   1.000
_cell.angle_alpha   90.00
_cell.angle_beta   90.00
_cell.angle_gamma   90.00
#
_symmetry.space_group_name_H-M   'P 1'
#
loop_
_entity.id
_entity.type
_entity.pdbx_description
1 polymer ?
#
loop_
_entity_poly.entity_id
_entity_poly.type
_entity_poly.pdbx_seq_one_letter_code
_entity_poly.pdbx_strand_id
1 'polypeptide(L)'
;MADSAGRADELAAEAARLKGEVEQNEVQRRRLRSAIEETARTIAATARTIAETENRLADTLDRLAADRPEAAERLRGEARHARDFARYERDCGEQRPPG
;
A
#
# COMPACT_ATOMS: atom_id res chain seq x y z
N MET A 1 49.29 -11.14 -31.96
CA MET A 1 48.76 -12.42 -31.44
C MET A 1 48.68 -12.45 -29.91
N ALA A 2 49.60 -11.84 -29.15
CA ALA A 2 49.51 -11.82 -27.67
C ALA A 2 48.42 -10.86 -27.11
N ASP A 3 48.16 -9.75 -27.79
CA ASP A 3 47.24 -8.69 -27.34
C ASP A 3 45.74 -9.10 -27.39
N SER A 4 45.39 -10.02 -28.28
CA SER A 4 44.02 -10.53 -28.41
C SER A 4 43.62 -11.50 -27.31
N ALA A 5 44.59 -12.21 -26.71
CA ALA A 5 44.33 -13.13 -25.60
C ALA A 5 44.07 -12.36 -24.29
N GLY A 6 44.89 -11.34 -23.99
CA GLY A 6 44.69 -10.48 -22.82
C GLY A 6 43.36 -9.74 -22.85
N ARG A 7 42.93 -9.25 -24.02
CA ARG A 7 41.63 -8.61 -24.20
C ARG A 7 40.46 -9.59 -24.03
N ALA A 8 40.62 -10.85 -24.41
CA ALA A 8 39.59 -11.87 -24.19
C ALA A 8 39.41 -12.20 -22.71
N ASP A 9 40.51 -12.29 -21.95
CA ASP A 9 40.48 -12.54 -20.51
C ASP A 9 39.87 -11.34 -19.74
N GLU A 10 40.17 -10.11 -20.16
CA GLU A 10 39.59 -8.90 -19.58
C GLU A 10 38.07 -8.82 -19.82
N LEU A 11 37.62 -9.10 -21.05
CA LEU A 11 36.20 -9.16 -21.38
C LEU A 11 35.48 -10.29 -20.62
N ALA A 12 36.13 -11.43 -20.40
CA ALA A 12 35.57 -12.53 -19.61
C ALA A 12 35.42 -12.14 -18.13
N ALA A 13 36.41 -11.43 -17.56
CA ALA A 13 36.35 -10.91 -16.20
C ALA A 13 35.26 -9.84 -16.04
N GLU A 14 35.14 -8.92 -17.00
CA GLU A 14 34.07 -7.91 -17.01
C GLU A 14 32.69 -8.56 -17.15
N ALA A 15 32.52 -9.55 -18.05
CA ALA A 15 31.27 -10.27 -18.20
C ALA A 15 30.88 -11.04 -16.93
N ALA A 16 31.84 -11.66 -16.24
CA ALA A 16 31.60 -12.33 -14.97
C ALA A 16 31.17 -11.32 -13.88
N ARG A 17 31.80 -10.14 -13.83
CA ARG A 17 31.43 -9.07 -12.90
C ARG A 17 30.01 -8.54 -13.18
N LEU A 18 29.71 -8.18 -14.43
CA LEU A 18 28.39 -7.67 -14.83
C LEU A 18 27.30 -8.70 -14.55
N LYS A 19 27.57 -9.99 -14.80
CA LYS A 19 26.65 -11.07 -14.45
C LYS A 19 26.36 -11.10 -12.95
N GLY A 20 27.39 -10.98 -12.10
CA GLY A 20 27.23 -10.89 -10.65
C GLY A 20 26.40 -9.66 -10.23
N GLU A 21 26.63 -8.51 -10.85
CA GLU A 21 25.85 -7.28 -10.58
C GLU A 21 24.37 -7.43 -11.01
N VAL A 22 24.09 -8.08 -12.15
CA VAL A 22 22.72 -8.38 -12.60
C VAL A 22 22.01 -9.32 -11.63
N GLU A 23 22.66 -10.40 -11.19
CA GLU A 23 22.08 -11.35 -10.22
C GLU A 23 21.76 -10.66 -8.88
N GLN A 24 22.65 -9.78 -8.41
CA GLN A 24 22.40 -8.97 -7.21
C GLN A 24 21.22 -8.01 -7.39
N ASN A 25 21.15 -7.32 -8.52
CA ASN A 25 20.03 -6.43 -8.84
C ASN A 25 18.70 -7.18 -8.91
N GLU A 26 18.66 -8.39 -9.46
CA GLU A 26 17.45 -9.23 -9.48
C GLU A 26 17.01 -9.62 -8.07
N VAL A 27 17.96 -10.00 -7.20
CA VAL A 27 17.67 -10.28 -5.79
C VAL A 27 17.11 -9.05 -5.10
N GLN A 28 17.70 -7.88 -5.31
CA GLN A 28 17.21 -6.62 -4.74
C GLN A 28 15.81 -6.27 -5.26
N ARG A 29 15.56 -6.40 -6.57
CA ARG A 29 14.23 -6.16 -7.16
C ARG A 29 13.17 -7.09 -6.59
N ARG A 30 13.49 -8.38 -6.40
CA ARG A 30 12.56 -9.33 -5.75
C ARG A 30 12.25 -8.92 -4.32
N ARG A 31 13.26 -8.52 -3.53
CA ARG A 31 13.07 -8.05 -2.15
C ARG A 31 12.19 -6.79 -2.09
N LEU A 32 12.46 -5.81 -2.95
CA LEU A 32 11.67 -4.58 -3.03
C LEU A 32 10.22 -4.88 -3.43
N ARG A 33 10.00 -5.76 -4.42
CA ARG A 33 8.65 -6.19 -4.81
C ARG A 33 7.89 -6.79 -3.63
N SER A 34 8.50 -7.74 -2.91
CA SER A 34 7.86 -8.34 -1.74
C SER A 34 7.56 -7.33 -0.63
N ALA A 35 8.46 -6.37 -0.38
CA ALA A 35 8.24 -5.32 0.60
C ALA A 35 7.09 -4.37 0.22
N ILE A 36 6.95 -4.05 -1.08
CA ILE A 36 5.83 -3.26 -1.60
C ILE A 36 4.51 -4.03 -1.43
N GLU A 37 4.48 -5.31 -1.78
CA GLU A 37 3.30 -6.17 -1.63
C GLU A 37 2.87 -6.31 -0.16
N GLU A 38 3.83 -6.45 0.76
CA GLU A 38 3.56 -6.45 2.20
C GLU A 38 3.00 -5.11 2.69
N THR A 39 3.63 -4.01 2.28
CA THR A 39 3.17 -2.65 2.63
C THR A 39 1.76 -2.39 2.11
N ALA A 40 1.46 -2.77 0.87
CA ALA A 40 0.13 -2.64 0.28
C ALA A 40 -0.93 -3.43 1.05
N ARG A 41 -0.60 -4.66 1.49
CA ARG A 41 -1.50 -5.47 2.33
C ARG A 41 -1.77 -4.80 3.69
N THR A 42 -0.74 -4.24 4.31
CA THR A 42 -0.87 -3.51 5.59
C THR A 42 -1.75 -2.27 5.41
N ILE A 43 -1.51 -1.46 4.38
CA ILE A 43 -2.34 -0.28 4.06
C ILE A 43 -3.80 -0.68 3.87
N ALA A 44 -4.08 -1.72 3.08
CA ALA A 44 -5.45 -2.20 2.86
C ALA A 44 -6.12 -2.70 4.15
N ALA A 45 -5.37 -3.34 5.06
CA ALA A 45 -5.89 -3.76 6.36
C ALA A 45 -6.19 -2.57 7.26
N THR A 46 -5.32 -1.56 7.28
CA THR A 46 -5.53 -0.32 8.03
C THR A 46 -6.75 0.45 7.52
N ALA A 47 -6.91 0.59 6.20
CA ALA A 47 -8.07 1.26 5.59
C ALA A 47 -9.39 0.58 5.99
N ARG A 48 -9.43 -0.76 6.03
CA ARG A 48 -10.60 -1.50 6.54
C ARG A 48 -10.90 -1.18 8.00
N THR A 49 -9.89 -1.19 8.87
CA THR A 49 -10.06 -0.86 10.29
C THR A 49 -10.56 0.57 10.50
N ILE A 50 -10.04 1.52 9.71
CA ILE A 50 -10.50 2.91 9.74
C ILE A 50 -11.97 2.98 9.34
N ALA A 51 -12.34 2.36 8.21
CA ALA A 51 -13.72 2.34 7.75
C ALA A 51 -14.69 1.70 8.77
N GLU A 52 -14.29 0.62 9.44
CA GLU A 52 -15.09 0.02 10.51
C GLU A 52 -15.27 0.97 11.70
N THR A 53 -14.21 1.67 12.09
CA THR A 53 -14.22 2.63 13.20
C THR A 53 -15.16 3.80 12.90
N GLU A 54 -15.09 4.33 11.68
CA GLU A 54 -15.91 5.44 11.22
C GLU A 54 -17.40 5.06 11.11
N ASN A 55 -17.71 3.83 10.67
CA ASN A 55 -19.09 3.33 10.73
C ASN A 55 -19.61 3.24 12.17
N ARG A 56 -18.80 2.76 13.12
CA ARG A 56 -19.19 2.72 14.55
C ARG A 56 -19.38 4.12 15.13
N LEU A 57 -18.56 5.08 14.70
CA LEU A 57 -18.72 6.49 15.08
C LEU A 57 -20.05 7.03 14.56
N ALA A 58 -20.37 6.80 13.27
CA ALA A 58 -21.64 7.19 12.68
C ALA A 58 -22.84 6.63 13.43
N ASP A 59 -22.80 5.33 13.78
CA ASP A 59 -23.88 4.70 14.55
C ASP A 59 -24.03 5.29 15.96
N THR A 60 -22.92 5.67 16.59
CA THR A 60 -22.93 6.34 17.89
C THR A 60 -23.54 7.74 17.78
N LEU A 61 -23.17 8.50 16.75
CA LEU A 61 -23.71 9.83 16.48
C LEU A 61 -25.22 9.79 16.18
N ASP A 62 -25.70 8.79 15.44
CA ASP A 62 -27.12 8.60 15.18
C ASP A 62 -27.91 8.29 16.46
N ARG A 63 -27.36 7.47 17.37
CA ARG A 63 -27.98 7.21 18.68
C ARG A 63 -28.03 8.49 19.52
N LEU A 64 -26.92 9.24 19.58
CA LEU A 64 -26.88 10.52 20.28
C LEU A 64 -27.88 11.54 19.71
N ALA A 65 -28.10 11.51 18.39
CA ALA A 65 -29.09 12.35 17.73
C ALA A 65 -30.54 12.00 18.12
N ALA A 66 -30.81 10.75 18.50
CA ALA A 66 -32.11 10.35 19.01
C ALA A 66 -32.34 10.86 20.44
N ASP A 67 -31.29 10.90 21.25
CA ASP A 67 -31.36 11.35 22.65
C ASP A 67 -31.29 12.88 22.81
N ARG A 68 -30.72 13.59 21.82
CA ARG A 68 -30.49 15.04 21.84
C ARG A 68 -31.12 15.74 20.63
N PRO A 69 -32.45 15.94 20.62
CA PRO A 69 -33.16 16.52 19.48
C PRO A 69 -32.63 17.91 19.08
N GLU A 70 -32.15 18.70 20.02
CA GLU A 70 -31.57 20.03 19.79
C GLU A 70 -30.27 20.01 18.97
N ALA A 71 -29.55 18.88 18.94
CA ALA A 71 -28.32 18.70 18.19
C ALA A 71 -28.45 17.67 17.05
N ALA A 72 -29.65 17.12 16.83
CA ALA A 72 -29.86 15.96 15.97
C ALA A 72 -29.42 16.18 14.52
N GLU A 73 -29.69 17.36 13.95
CA GLU A 73 -29.30 17.67 12.57
C GLU A 73 -27.78 17.67 12.40
N ARG A 74 -27.05 18.33 13.33
CA ARG A 74 -25.58 18.35 13.33
C ARG A 74 -25.02 16.95 13.49
N LEU A 75 -25.50 16.18 14.47
CA LEU A 75 -25.03 14.82 14.75
C LEU A 75 -25.28 13.87 13.56
N ARG A 76 -26.46 13.93 12.93
CA ARG A 76 -26.73 13.15 11.71
C ARG A 76 -25.89 13.61 10.52
N GLY A 77 -25.55 14.89 10.45
CA GLY A 77 -24.60 15.41 9.46
C GLY A 77 -23.21 14.81 9.63
N GLU A 78 -22.69 14.79 10.85
CA GLU A 78 -21.41 14.16 11.20
C GLU A 78 -21.45 12.64 10.95
N ALA A 79 -22.56 11.97 11.27
CA ALA A 79 -22.74 10.54 10.99
C ALA A 79 -22.70 10.22 9.49
N ARG A 80 -23.32 11.06 8.64
CA ARG A 80 -23.23 10.92 7.18
C ARG A 80 -21.79 11.09 6.70
N HIS A 81 -21.09 12.11 7.18
CA HIS A 81 -19.70 12.34 6.83
C HIS A 81 -18.80 11.14 7.18
N ALA A 82 -18.96 10.59 8.39
CA ALA A 82 -18.22 9.40 8.82
C ALA A 82 -18.51 8.18 7.91
N ARG A 83 -19.76 7.98 7.48
CA ARG A 83 -20.12 6.90 6.53
C ARG A 83 -19.52 7.11 5.14
N ASP A 84 -19.54 8.34 4.64
CA ASP A 84 -18.96 8.68 3.35
C ASP A 84 -17.45 8.45 3.36
N PHE A 85 -16.78 8.85 4.45
CA PHE A 85 -15.35 8.58 4.65
C PHE A 85 -15.06 7.08 4.77
N ALA A 86 -15.85 6.33 5.55
CA ALA A 86 -15.72 4.87 5.64
C ALA A 86 -15.92 4.15 4.31
N ARG A 87 -16.78 4.70 3.44
CA ARG A 87 -16.96 4.18 2.07
C ARG A 87 -15.72 4.46 1.22
N TYR A 88 -15.24 5.70 1.25
CA TYR A 88 -14.02 6.10 0.54
C TYR A 88 -12.82 5.22 0.93
N GLU A 89 -12.58 5.00 2.22
CA GLU A 89 -11.46 4.16 2.70
C GLU A 89 -11.58 2.70 2.25
N ARG A 90 -12.79 2.14 2.17
CA ARG A 90 -13.01 0.80 1.60
C ARG A 90 -12.69 0.77 0.12
N ASP A 91 -13.22 1.71 -0.64
CA ASP A 91 -13.01 1.80 -2.09
C ASP A 91 -11.53 2.02 -2.42
N CYS A 92 -10.79 2.78 -1.60
CA CYS A 92 -9.34 2.95 -1.73
C CYS A 92 -8.55 1.72 -1.28
N GLY A 93 -8.96 1.05 -0.19
CA GLY A 93 -8.30 -0.16 0.31
C GLY A 93 -8.52 -1.41 -0.56
N GLU A 94 -9.58 -1.43 -1.36
CA GLU A 94 -9.89 -2.50 -2.32
C GLU A 94 -9.22 -2.32 -3.68
N GLN A 95 -8.69 -1.13 -3.99
CA GLN A 95 -7.90 -0.90 -5.20
C GLN A 95 -6.59 -1.69 -5.12
N ARG A 96 -6.61 -2.87 -5.74
CA ARG A 96 -5.49 -3.80 -5.90
C ARG A 96 -4.33 -3.09 -6.61
N PRO A 97 -3.07 -3.17 -6.14
CA PRO A 97 -1.94 -2.75 -6.96
C PRO A 97 -1.93 -3.58 -8.26
N PRO A 98 -1.55 -3.00 -9.42
CA PRO A 98 -1.40 -3.77 -10.66
C PRO A 98 -0.40 -4.92 -10.44
N GLY A 99 -0.79 -6.13 -10.85
CA GLY A 99 -0.03 -7.37 -10.67
C GLY A 99 1.25 -7.45 -11.51
#